data_AF-A0A943FEY5-F1
#
_entry.id   AF-A0A943FEY5-F1
#
_cell.length_a   1.000
_cell.length_b   1.000
_cell.length_c   1.000
_cell.angle_alpha   90.00
_cell.angle_beta   90.00
_cell.angle_gamma   90.00
#
_symmetry.space_group_name_H-M   'P 1'
#
loop_
_entity.id
_entity.type
_entity.pdbx_description
1 polymer ?
#
loop_
_entity_poly.entity_id
_entity_poly.type
_entity_poly.pdbx_seq_one_letter_code
_entity_poly.pdbx_strand_id
1 'polypeptide(L)'
;MAFTFQINNDLQFIHDEALLSMAEVNHPQIKKQTVLPTAIVDLVEDETKLNGYGVKESEKKIENLQEYGFKRDEKLILDFGDHQVGSFKIDINQTGSPMDAPLYLRLKFAEMPAELAVESSEYEGWLSRSWIQEEFIHIDELPVTLELPRRYSFRYVELKVIDTSPKWQAVFYNPVVTSENSADMTKVKKPEIEDEKLARIYQVGLKTLADCMQDVFEDGPKRDRRLWLGDLRLQALANYATFDNKELVRRCLYLFAGMTTVDGKISANVFVKPKNIPDDTFLFEYSLFFISTLYDLNEAHPDIKIVKE
;
A
#
# COMPACT_ATOMS: atom_id res chain seq x y z
N MET A 1 2.68 29.69 1.42
CA MET A 1 1.22 29.71 1.24
C MET A 1 0.78 28.27 1.11
N ALA A 2 -0.06 27.77 2.03
CA ALA A 2 -0.60 26.42 1.90
C ALA A 2 -1.49 26.40 0.66
N PHE A 3 -1.16 25.56 -0.32
CA PHE A 3 -1.99 25.34 -1.50
C PHE A 3 -3.37 24.87 -1.03
N THR A 4 -4.41 25.63 -1.36
CA THR A 4 -5.79 25.27 -1.03
C THR A 4 -6.34 24.47 -2.20
N PHE A 5 -6.30 23.14 -2.10
CA PHE A 5 -7.03 22.27 -3.01
C PHE A 5 -8.49 22.23 -2.57
N GLN A 6 -9.42 22.36 -3.53
CA GLN A 6 -10.87 22.49 -3.41
C GLN A 6 -11.43 22.19 -2.01
N ILE A 7 -12.01 23.20 -1.33
CA ILE A 7 -12.75 23.04 -0.07
C ILE A 7 -14.15 23.58 -0.32
N ASN A 8 -15.15 22.70 -0.30
CA ASN A 8 -16.52 23.03 -0.66
C ASN A 8 -17.46 22.77 0.52
N ASN A 9 -17.45 23.67 1.51
CA ASN A 9 -18.17 23.51 2.78
C ASN A 9 -19.70 23.45 2.66
N ASP A 10 -20.28 23.99 1.58
CA ASP A 10 -21.73 24.11 1.40
C ASP A 10 -22.33 22.98 0.53
N LEU A 11 -21.52 21.99 0.11
CA LEU A 11 -22.01 20.88 -0.69
C LEU A 11 -22.87 19.92 0.11
N GLN A 12 -23.96 19.48 -0.52
CA GLN A 12 -24.84 18.45 0.01
C GLN A 12 -24.78 17.21 -0.88
N PHE A 13 -24.65 16.06 -0.22
CA PHE A 13 -24.57 14.75 -0.86
C PHE A 13 -25.81 13.93 -0.54
N ILE A 14 -26.28 13.20 -1.53
CA ILE A 14 -27.25 12.12 -1.38
C ILE A 14 -26.47 10.86 -0.99
N HIS A 15 -26.99 10.12 -0.01
CA HIS A 15 -26.53 8.77 0.30
C HIS A 15 -27.67 7.81 -0.03
N ASP A 16 -27.61 7.20 -1.22
CA ASP A 16 -28.60 6.23 -1.65
C ASP A 16 -28.30 4.88 -1.01
N GLU A 17 -29.04 4.57 0.06
CA GLU A 17 -28.87 3.34 0.84
C GLU A 17 -29.08 2.07 0.00
N ALA A 18 -29.90 2.11 -1.05
CA ALA A 18 -30.11 0.94 -1.91
C ALA A 18 -28.85 0.65 -2.74
N LEU A 19 -28.27 1.69 -3.37
CA LEU A 19 -27.02 1.56 -4.13
C LEU A 19 -25.83 1.22 -3.21
N LEU A 20 -25.73 1.84 -2.04
CA LEU A 20 -24.69 1.54 -1.06
C LEU A 20 -24.81 0.12 -0.49
N SER A 21 -26.03 -0.39 -0.31
CA SER A 21 -26.23 -1.81 0.04
C SER A 21 -25.74 -2.73 -1.08
N MET A 22 -25.91 -2.36 -2.34
CA MET A 22 -25.37 -3.14 -3.46
C MET A 22 -23.84 -3.10 -3.52
N ALA A 23 -23.22 -1.98 -3.17
CA ALA A 23 -21.76 -1.92 -2.97
C ALA A 23 -21.31 -2.93 -1.90
N GLU A 24 -22.06 -3.07 -0.81
CA GLU A 24 -21.73 -3.98 0.28
C GLU A 24 -21.93 -5.45 -0.06
N VAL A 25 -22.98 -5.79 -0.82
CA VAL A 25 -23.15 -7.15 -1.38
C VAL A 25 -21.95 -7.57 -2.24
N ASN A 26 -21.28 -6.61 -2.87
CA ASN A 26 -20.08 -6.84 -3.69
C ASN A 26 -18.77 -6.62 -2.93
N HIS A 27 -18.78 -6.58 -1.59
CA HIS A 27 -17.56 -6.46 -0.79
C HIS A 27 -16.61 -7.65 -1.06
N PRO A 28 -15.34 -7.42 -1.43
CA PRO A 28 -14.42 -8.51 -1.69
C PRO A 28 -13.97 -9.19 -0.39
N GLN A 29 -13.53 -10.44 -0.50
CA GLN A 29 -12.75 -11.07 0.56
C GLN A 29 -11.27 -10.68 0.42
N ILE A 30 -10.67 -10.19 1.50
CA ILE A 30 -9.23 -9.93 1.56
C ILE A 30 -8.50 -11.23 1.89
N LYS A 31 -7.57 -11.60 1.01
CA LYS A 31 -6.69 -12.76 1.17
C LYS A 31 -5.40 -12.32 1.83
N LYS A 32 -4.83 -13.22 2.63
CA LYS A 32 -3.61 -12.95 3.40
C LYS A 32 -2.57 -14.02 3.13
N GLN A 33 -1.31 -13.62 3.03
CA GLN A 33 -0.17 -14.51 2.87
C GLN A 33 1.00 -14.05 3.73
N THR A 34 1.74 -15.00 4.28
CA THR A 34 2.96 -14.74 5.04
C THR A 34 4.13 -14.58 4.09
N VAL A 35 4.88 -13.49 4.21
CA VAL A 35 6.09 -13.20 3.44
C VAL A 35 7.25 -12.91 4.39
N LEU A 36 8.41 -13.47 4.08
CA LEU A 36 9.66 -13.31 4.84
C LEU A 36 10.64 -12.47 4.00
N PRO A 37 11.54 -11.70 4.61
CA PRO A 37 12.61 -11.04 3.87
C PRO A 37 13.56 -12.06 3.25
N THR A 38 14.12 -11.71 2.10
CA THR A 38 15.03 -12.58 1.34
C THR A 38 16.49 -12.24 1.56
N ALA A 39 16.80 -11.01 1.99
CA ALA A 39 18.18 -10.57 2.19
C ALA A 39 18.29 -9.42 3.20
N ILE A 40 19.52 -9.21 3.67
CA ILE A 40 19.96 -7.98 4.31
C ILE A 40 20.75 -7.19 3.27
N VAL A 41 20.50 -5.89 3.15
CA VAL A 41 21.12 -5.03 2.14
C VAL A 41 21.70 -3.76 2.76
N ASP A 42 22.68 -3.18 2.06
CA ASP A 42 23.22 -1.86 2.33
C ASP A 42 22.76 -0.89 1.24
N LEU A 43 22.34 0.30 1.65
CA LEU A 43 22.03 1.40 0.75
C LEU A 43 23.31 1.93 0.12
N VAL A 44 23.30 2.15 -1.20
CA VAL A 44 24.45 2.68 -1.94
C VAL A 44 24.03 3.80 -2.88
N GLU A 45 24.88 4.81 -3.00
CA GLU A 45 24.78 5.79 -4.07
C GLU A 45 25.14 5.12 -5.41
N ASP A 46 24.24 5.25 -6.37
CA ASP A 46 24.39 4.73 -7.73
C ASP A 46 23.55 5.60 -8.68
N GLU A 47 24.22 6.53 -9.36
CA GLU A 47 23.63 7.46 -10.34
C GLU A 47 22.95 6.76 -11.53
N THR A 48 23.20 5.46 -11.73
CA THR A 48 22.51 4.67 -12.76
C THR A 48 21.13 4.17 -12.31
N LYS A 49 20.80 4.34 -11.02
CA LYS A 49 19.52 3.95 -10.43
C LYS A 49 18.58 5.13 -10.29
N LEU A 50 17.30 4.81 -10.12
CA LEU A 50 16.27 5.82 -9.95
C LEU A 50 16.55 6.67 -8.70
N ASN A 51 16.59 7.99 -8.88
CA ASN A 51 16.92 8.96 -7.84
C ASN A 51 18.30 8.76 -7.18
N GLY A 52 19.27 8.16 -7.90
CA GLY A 52 20.66 8.10 -7.48
C GLY A 52 20.99 7.07 -6.39
N TYR A 53 20.03 6.20 -6.02
CA TYR A 53 20.23 5.19 -4.97
C TYR A 53 19.86 3.79 -5.41
N GLY A 54 20.69 2.83 -5.01
CA GLY A 54 20.46 1.40 -5.14
C GLY A 54 20.70 0.66 -3.83
N VAL A 55 20.67 -0.66 -3.89
CA VAL A 55 21.06 -1.53 -2.78
C VAL A 55 22.09 -2.54 -3.25
N LYS A 56 23.00 -2.92 -2.36
CA LYS A 56 23.87 -4.10 -2.50
C LYS A 56 23.58 -5.08 -1.38
N GLU A 57 23.75 -6.38 -1.64
CA GLU A 57 23.64 -7.37 -0.57
C GLU A 57 24.72 -7.12 0.50
N SER A 58 24.33 -7.21 1.76
CA SER A 58 25.24 -7.04 2.90
C SER A 58 26.08 -8.30 3.14
N GLU A 59 27.17 -8.14 3.89
CA GLU A 59 27.92 -9.29 4.41
C GLU A 59 27.11 -10.08 5.44
N LYS A 60 26.16 -9.42 6.12
CA LYS A 60 25.20 -10.06 7.04
C LYS A 60 24.20 -10.91 6.26
N LYS A 61 23.97 -12.16 6.70
CA LYS A 61 23.04 -13.10 6.06
C LYS A 61 21.70 -13.15 6.79
N ILE A 62 20.60 -13.21 6.06
CA ILE A 62 19.26 -13.13 6.63
C ILE A 62 18.95 -14.32 7.55
N GLU A 63 19.47 -15.50 7.21
CA GLU A 63 19.42 -16.72 8.04
C GLU A 63 20.08 -16.58 9.42
N ASN A 64 21.00 -15.61 9.58
CA ASN A 64 21.74 -15.36 10.82
C ASN A 64 21.28 -14.07 11.51
N LEU A 65 20.10 -13.54 11.18
CA LEU A 65 19.61 -12.26 11.69
C LEU A 65 19.70 -12.14 13.23
N GLN A 66 19.35 -13.22 13.93
CA GLN A 66 19.39 -13.34 15.39
C GLN A 66 20.80 -13.27 16.01
N GLU A 67 21.86 -13.37 15.21
CA GLU A 67 23.24 -13.32 15.70
C GLU A 67 23.80 -11.90 15.73
N TYR A 68 23.10 -10.94 15.11
CA TYR A 68 23.54 -9.56 15.00
C TYR A 68 22.91 -8.68 16.08
N GLY A 69 23.76 -8.13 16.96
CA GLY A 69 23.38 -7.08 17.90
C GLY A 69 23.55 -5.68 17.30
N PHE A 70 22.62 -4.79 17.63
CA PHE A 70 22.59 -3.40 17.17
C PHE A 70 22.54 -2.44 18.36
N LYS A 71 23.44 -1.46 18.38
CA LYS A 71 23.55 -0.37 19.35
C LYS A 71 22.92 0.91 18.82
N ARG A 72 22.87 1.94 19.68
CA ARG A 72 22.61 3.33 19.29
C ARG A 72 23.24 3.69 17.94
N ASP A 73 22.44 4.35 17.11
CA ASP A 73 22.73 4.83 15.76
C ASP A 73 23.00 3.75 14.70
N GLU A 74 23.04 2.48 15.06
CA GLU A 74 23.17 1.38 14.11
C GLU A 74 21.83 1.04 13.46
N LYS A 75 21.90 0.55 12.22
CA LYS A 75 20.74 0.19 11.43
C LYS A 75 20.93 -1.07 10.61
N LEU A 76 19.80 -1.60 10.14
CA LEU A 76 19.68 -2.76 9.28
C LEU A 76 18.62 -2.47 8.22
N ILE A 77 18.84 -2.90 6.97
CA ILE A 77 17.81 -2.84 5.93
C ILE A 77 17.47 -4.27 5.49
N LEU A 78 16.20 -4.63 5.63
CA LEU A 78 15.64 -5.89 5.14
C LEU A 78 15.10 -5.67 3.71
N ASP A 79 15.48 -6.54 2.77
CA ASP A 79 14.87 -6.61 1.43
C ASP A 79 13.92 -7.81 1.36
N PHE A 80 12.64 -7.54 1.05
CA PHE A 80 11.61 -8.58 0.86
C PHE A 80 11.61 -9.21 -0.54
N GLY A 81 12.51 -8.77 -1.42
CA GLY A 81 12.71 -9.32 -2.77
C GLY A 81 11.66 -8.84 -3.78
N ASP A 82 10.45 -8.53 -3.31
CA ASP A 82 9.35 -7.98 -4.11
C ASP A 82 8.49 -7.00 -3.28
N HIS A 83 7.67 -6.21 -3.97
CA HIS A 83 6.76 -5.24 -3.34
C HIS A 83 5.66 -5.94 -2.52
N GLN A 84 5.39 -5.43 -1.33
CA GLN A 84 4.43 -5.97 -0.36
C GLN A 84 3.47 -4.88 0.11
N VAL A 85 2.22 -5.26 0.30
CA VAL A 85 1.18 -4.45 0.97
C VAL A 85 0.63 -5.28 2.12
N GLY A 86 0.71 -4.79 3.36
CA GLY A 86 0.30 -5.59 4.51
C GLY A 86 0.74 -5.06 5.87
N SER A 87 0.53 -5.85 6.92
CA SER A 87 1.02 -5.55 8.28
C SER A 87 2.37 -6.21 8.53
N PHE A 88 3.20 -5.55 9.34
CA PHE A 88 4.55 -5.99 9.68
C PHE A 88 4.63 -6.41 11.14
N LYS A 89 5.33 -7.52 11.38
CA LYS A 89 5.63 -8.07 12.70
C LYS A 89 7.09 -8.46 12.77
N ILE A 90 7.72 -8.24 13.91
CA ILE A 90 9.09 -8.70 14.19
C ILE A 90 9.24 -9.03 15.66
N ASP A 91 10.08 -10.00 15.97
CA ASP A 91 10.44 -10.29 17.34
C ASP A 91 11.77 -9.61 17.69
N ILE A 92 11.89 -9.11 18.92
CA ILE A 92 13.02 -8.30 19.39
C ILE A 92 13.45 -8.81 20.76
N ASN A 93 14.76 -8.98 20.93
CA ASN A 93 15.39 -9.40 22.18
C ASN A 93 16.68 -8.59 22.37
N GLN A 94 17.46 -8.95 23.37
CA GLN A 94 18.71 -8.29 23.72
C GLN A 94 19.87 -9.26 23.82
N THR A 95 21.09 -8.72 23.71
CA THR A 95 22.34 -9.39 24.07
C THR A 95 23.26 -8.45 24.83
N GLY A 96 24.24 -9.00 25.55
CA GLY A 96 25.14 -8.25 26.43
C GLY A 96 24.67 -8.25 27.89
N SER A 97 24.76 -7.10 28.56
CA SER A 97 24.27 -6.94 29.93
C SER A 97 22.73 -6.92 29.96
N PRO A 98 22.10 -7.05 31.14
CA PRO A 98 20.67 -6.78 31.28
C PRO A 98 20.30 -5.35 30.86
N MET A 99 19.22 -5.22 30.08
CA MET A 99 18.57 -3.98 29.68
C MET A 99 18.36 -3.06 30.88
N ASP A 100 18.96 -1.88 30.81
CA ASP A 100 18.90 -0.86 31.86
C ASP A 100 18.32 0.48 31.37
N ALA A 101 17.85 0.53 30.12
CA ALA A 101 17.13 1.65 29.52
C ALA A 101 16.23 1.13 28.38
N PRO A 102 15.14 1.84 28.02
CA PRO A 102 14.28 1.47 26.90
C PRO A 102 15.04 1.38 25.56
N LEU A 103 14.56 0.53 24.65
CA LEU A 103 14.93 0.57 23.24
C LEU A 103 14.14 1.71 22.58
N TYR A 104 14.82 2.68 21.98
CA TYR A 104 14.17 3.61 21.06
C TYR A 104 14.44 3.19 19.61
N LEU A 105 13.42 2.67 18.94
CA LEU A 105 13.51 2.09 17.60
C LEU A 105 12.73 2.95 16.60
N ARG A 106 13.36 3.21 15.44
CA ARG A 106 12.65 3.69 14.25
C ARG A 106 12.53 2.55 13.24
N LEU A 107 11.32 2.37 12.71
CA LEU A 107 11.08 1.54 11.53
C LEU A 107 10.71 2.45 10.37
N LYS A 108 11.29 2.21 9.19
CA LYS A 108 10.96 2.96 7.98
C LYS A 108 10.71 2.01 6.83
N PHE A 109 9.57 2.17 6.18
CA PHE A 109 9.08 1.33 5.09
C PHE A 109 9.24 2.07 3.76
N ALA A 110 9.90 1.44 2.79
CA ALA A 110 10.25 2.06 1.51
C ALA A 110 9.91 1.15 0.34
N GLU A 111 9.26 1.69 -0.69
CA GLU A 111 9.02 0.98 -1.96
C GLU A 111 10.30 0.97 -2.81
N MET A 112 11.11 2.02 -2.69
CA MET A 112 12.37 2.20 -3.43
C MET A 112 13.56 2.55 -2.51
N PRO A 113 14.80 2.18 -2.88
CA PRO A 113 15.99 2.49 -2.09
C PRO A 113 16.16 3.97 -1.77
N ALA A 114 15.85 4.86 -2.72
CA ALA A 114 15.98 6.30 -2.55
C ALA A 114 15.14 6.87 -1.40
N GLU A 115 14.02 6.23 -1.04
CA GLU A 115 13.21 6.66 0.10
C GLU A 115 13.95 6.45 1.43
N LEU A 116 14.88 5.49 1.49
CA LEU A 116 15.71 5.25 2.67
C LEU A 116 16.80 6.30 2.84
N ALA A 117 17.21 6.98 1.77
CA ALA A 117 18.29 7.97 1.80
C ALA A 117 17.88 9.31 2.43
N VAL A 118 16.59 9.65 2.39
CA VAL A 118 16.07 10.97 2.75
C VAL A 118 15.36 10.97 4.09
N GLU A 119 15.54 12.00 4.92
CA GLU A 119 14.80 12.08 6.18
C GLU A 119 13.41 12.69 5.96
N SER A 120 12.38 12.13 6.62
CA SER A 120 11.02 12.64 6.45
C SER A 120 10.91 14.10 6.87
N SER A 121 11.68 14.53 7.87
CA SER A 121 11.74 15.91 8.33
C SER A 121 12.17 16.92 7.25
N GLU A 122 12.89 16.45 6.22
CA GLU A 122 13.39 17.26 5.10
C GLU A 122 12.39 17.38 3.95
N TYR A 123 11.26 16.66 4.01
CA TYR A 123 10.25 16.71 2.96
C TYR A 123 9.59 18.11 2.89
N GLU A 124 9.81 18.77 1.75
CA GLU A 124 9.12 20.01 1.37
C GLU A 124 8.16 19.73 0.21
N GLY A 125 6.88 19.60 0.53
CA GLY A 125 5.82 19.46 -0.47
C GLY A 125 4.45 19.75 0.11
N TRP A 126 3.45 19.84 -0.76
CA TRP A 126 2.09 20.22 -0.37
C TRP A 126 1.24 19.03 0.10
N LEU A 127 1.59 17.81 -0.30
CA LEU A 127 0.97 16.61 0.23
C LEU A 127 1.42 16.41 1.69
N SER A 128 0.56 15.82 2.52
CA SER A 128 0.92 15.59 3.91
C SER A 128 2.11 14.64 4.03
N ARG A 129 3.12 15.05 4.79
CA ARG A 129 4.26 14.21 5.19
C ARG A 129 3.84 12.92 5.89
N SER A 130 2.64 12.88 6.50
CA SER A 130 2.11 11.70 7.20
C SER A 130 1.95 10.45 6.32
N TRP A 131 2.04 10.58 5.00
CA TRP A 131 2.08 9.46 4.07
C TRP A 131 3.42 8.74 4.02
N ILE A 132 4.50 9.36 4.49
CA ILE A 132 5.79 8.70 4.68
C ILE A 132 5.61 7.66 5.80
N GLN A 133 5.97 6.42 5.51
CA GLN A 133 5.67 5.28 6.37
C GLN A 133 6.85 5.03 7.32
N GLU A 134 6.75 5.62 8.51
CA GLU A 134 7.72 5.44 9.58
C GLU A 134 7.04 5.36 10.94
N GLU A 135 7.66 4.62 11.85
CA GLU A 135 7.23 4.46 13.24
C GLU A 135 8.39 4.76 14.17
N PHE A 136 8.09 5.39 15.30
CA PHE A 136 9.04 5.72 16.37
C PHE A 136 8.53 5.13 17.67
N ILE A 137 9.19 4.09 18.18
CA ILE A 137 8.66 3.22 19.23
C ILE A 137 9.65 3.12 20.38
N HIS A 138 9.16 3.33 21.60
CA HIS A 138 9.89 3.02 22.82
C HIS A 138 9.42 1.66 23.35
N ILE A 139 10.36 0.77 23.65
CA ILE A 139 10.09 -0.55 24.22
C ILE A 139 10.80 -0.62 25.56
N ASP A 140 10.02 -0.73 26.65
CA ASP A 140 10.55 -0.73 28.02
C ASP A 140 11.06 -2.11 28.46
N GLU A 141 10.56 -3.20 27.85
CA GLU A 141 10.86 -4.58 28.23
C GLU A 141 11.14 -5.46 27.00
N LEU A 142 12.21 -6.26 27.08
CA LEU A 142 12.59 -7.27 26.09
C LEU A 142 12.72 -8.65 26.78
N PRO A 143 12.37 -9.76 26.10
CA PRO A 143 11.96 -9.85 24.70
C PRO A 143 10.50 -9.44 24.44
N VAL A 144 10.22 -9.01 23.22
CA VAL A 144 8.86 -8.66 22.77
C VAL A 144 8.62 -9.13 21.33
N THR A 145 7.37 -9.45 21.01
CA THR A 145 6.90 -9.48 19.62
C THR A 145 6.26 -8.13 19.30
N LEU A 146 6.89 -7.37 18.43
CA LEU A 146 6.36 -6.10 17.94
C LEU A 146 5.45 -6.35 16.74
N GLU A 147 4.14 -6.15 16.90
CA GLU A 147 3.15 -6.20 15.82
C GLU A 147 2.62 -4.78 15.55
N LEU A 148 2.86 -4.27 14.34
CA LEU A 148 2.44 -2.92 13.98
C LEU A 148 0.98 -2.89 13.52
N PRO A 149 0.16 -1.95 14.01
CA PRO A 149 -1.29 -1.95 13.73
C PRO A 149 -1.66 -1.38 12.36
N ARG A 150 -0.74 -0.69 11.67
CA ARG A 150 -0.99 -0.09 10.36
C ARG A 150 -0.71 -1.06 9.22
N ARG A 151 -1.38 -0.86 8.09
CA ARG A 151 -1.00 -1.42 6.79
C ARG A 151 0.10 -0.55 6.16
N TYR A 152 1.13 -1.17 5.61
CA TYR A 152 2.26 -0.54 4.91
C TYR A 152 2.31 -0.99 3.44
N SER A 153 3.09 -0.28 2.63
CA SER A 153 3.36 -0.57 1.21
C SER A 153 4.84 -0.34 0.95
N PHE A 154 5.59 -1.39 0.67
CA PHE A 154 7.06 -1.36 0.66
C PHE A 154 7.69 -2.59 0.02
N ARG A 155 8.97 -2.49 -0.27
CA ARG A 155 9.86 -3.64 -0.48
C ARG A 155 10.95 -3.72 0.60
N TYR A 156 11.38 -2.57 1.11
CA TYR A 156 12.47 -2.46 2.08
C TYR A 156 11.95 -2.00 3.44
N VAL A 157 12.55 -2.54 4.50
CA VAL A 157 12.31 -2.10 5.89
C VAL A 157 13.65 -1.75 6.53
N GLU A 158 13.84 -0.49 6.90
CA GLU A 158 14.96 -0.06 7.75
C GLU A 158 14.55 -0.19 9.22
N LEU A 159 15.37 -0.91 9.99
CA LEU A 159 15.32 -0.96 11.44
C LEU A 159 16.50 -0.13 11.96
N LYS A 160 16.23 1.05 12.53
CA LYS A 160 17.25 1.94 13.07
C LYS A 160 17.11 2.03 14.58
N VAL A 161 18.13 1.57 15.29
CA VAL A 161 18.22 1.75 16.74
C VAL A 161 18.58 3.21 16.99
N ILE A 162 17.59 4.03 17.33
CA ILE A 162 17.83 5.44 17.66
C ILE A 162 18.58 5.54 18.98
N ASP A 163 18.20 4.74 19.98
CA ASP A 163 18.92 4.72 21.25
C ASP A 163 18.83 3.37 22.00
N THR A 164 19.95 3.02 22.63
CA THR A 164 20.11 2.02 23.71
C THR A 164 21.22 2.50 24.64
N SER A 165 21.31 1.95 25.86
CA SER A 165 22.50 2.17 26.67
C SER A 165 23.72 1.44 26.08
N PRO A 166 24.96 1.82 26.42
CA PRO A 166 26.15 1.12 25.97
C PRO A 166 26.32 -0.33 26.47
N LYS A 167 25.51 -0.77 27.45
CA LYS A 167 25.71 -2.06 28.13
C LYS A 167 25.12 -3.26 27.39
N TRP A 168 24.16 -3.03 26.50
CA TRP A 168 23.40 -4.06 25.82
C TRP A 168 23.09 -3.65 24.37
N GLN A 169 22.62 -4.59 23.56
CA GLN A 169 22.33 -4.41 22.14
C GLN A 169 21.00 -5.07 21.79
N ALA A 170 20.24 -4.47 20.87
CA ALA A 170 19.01 -5.05 20.34
C ALA A 170 19.33 -6.15 19.32
N VAL A 171 18.57 -7.23 19.36
CA VAL A 171 18.66 -8.36 18.43
C VAL A 171 17.29 -8.58 17.82
N PHE A 172 17.23 -8.68 16.50
CA PHE A 172 16.00 -8.87 15.74
C PHE A 172 15.86 -10.32 15.27
N TYR A 173 14.63 -10.84 15.19
CA TYR A 173 14.36 -12.18 14.66
C TYR A 173 12.93 -12.27 14.12
N ASN A 174 12.68 -13.25 13.26
CA ASN A 174 11.38 -13.52 12.63
C ASN A 174 10.64 -12.28 12.06
N PRO A 175 11.29 -11.42 11.25
CA PRO A 175 10.56 -10.40 10.51
C PRO A 175 9.56 -11.06 9.54
N VAL A 176 8.30 -10.69 9.66
CA VAL A 176 7.19 -11.26 8.91
C VAL A 176 6.30 -10.15 8.40
N VAL A 177 5.86 -10.28 7.15
CA VAL A 177 4.77 -9.49 6.60
C VAL A 177 3.58 -10.39 6.39
N THR A 178 2.42 -9.96 6.90
CA THR A 178 1.14 -10.51 6.47
C THR A 178 0.66 -9.66 5.31
N SER A 179 1.03 -10.07 4.08
CA SER A 179 0.63 -9.38 2.86
C SER A 179 -0.84 -9.62 2.56
N GLU A 180 -1.54 -8.61 2.06
CA GLU A 180 -2.99 -8.65 1.81
C GLU A 180 -3.41 -7.99 0.50
N ASN A 181 -4.39 -8.60 -0.19
CA ASN A 181 -5.11 -8.06 -1.34
C ASN A 181 -6.41 -8.85 -1.61
N SER A 182 -7.30 -8.34 -2.44
CA SER A 182 -8.51 -9.03 -2.91
C SER A 182 -8.33 -9.81 -4.22
N ALA A 183 -7.15 -9.71 -4.85
CA ALA A 183 -6.86 -10.37 -6.12
C ALA A 183 -6.76 -11.90 -5.97
N ASP A 184 -6.92 -12.62 -7.08
CA ASP A 184 -6.76 -14.07 -7.11
C ASP A 184 -5.74 -14.51 -8.15
N MET A 185 -4.49 -14.65 -7.72
CA MET A 185 -3.41 -15.11 -8.58
C MET A 185 -3.68 -16.48 -9.22
N THR A 186 -4.53 -17.32 -8.61
CA THR A 186 -4.87 -18.64 -9.17
C THR A 186 -5.85 -18.56 -10.34
N LYS A 187 -6.58 -17.45 -10.48
CA LYS A 187 -7.57 -17.24 -11.57
C LYS A 187 -6.96 -16.58 -12.80
N VAL A 188 -5.75 -16.04 -12.70
CA VAL A 188 -5.09 -15.33 -13.80
C VAL A 188 -4.74 -16.32 -14.91
N LYS A 189 -5.32 -16.10 -16.09
CA LYS A 189 -4.88 -16.79 -17.31
C LYS A 189 -3.58 -16.16 -17.79
N LYS A 190 -2.47 -16.89 -17.71
CA LYS A 190 -1.17 -16.40 -18.16
C LYS A 190 -1.13 -16.41 -19.70
N PRO A 191 -0.96 -15.26 -20.36
CA PRO A 191 -0.72 -15.25 -21.80
C PRO A 191 0.62 -15.90 -22.12
N GLU A 192 0.71 -16.54 -23.29
CA GLU A 192 1.99 -16.97 -23.86
C GLU A 192 2.70 -15.74 -24.42
N ILE A 193 3.81 -15.36 -23.79
CA ILE A 193 4.64 -14.21 -24.19
C ILE A 193 6.07 -14.71 -24.38
N GLU A 194 6.53 -14.78 -25.63
CA GLU A 194 7.87 -15.26 -25.97
C GLU A 194 8.97 -14.25 -25.60
N ASP A 195 8.68 -12.95 -25.74
CA ASP A 195 9.63 -11.88 -25.42
C ASP A 195 9.78 -11.74 -23.89
N GLU A 196 10.99 -12.00 -23.38
CA GLU A 196 11.29 -11.97 -21.95
C GLU A 196 11.03 -10.60 -21.29
N LYS A 197 11.25 -9.51 -22.03
CA LYS A 197 11.01 -8.16 -21.52
C LYS A 197 9.52 -7.88 -21.43
N LEU A 198 8.74 -8.26 -22.43
CA LEU A 198 7.28 -8.15 -22.37
C LEU A 198 6.69 -9.04 -21.29
N ALA A 199 7.21 -10.26 -21.11
CA ALA A 199 6.82 -11.13 -20.01
C ALA A 199 7.11 -10.46 -18.66
N ARG A 200 8.26 -9.80 -18.49
CA ARG A 200 8.58 -9.07 -17.26
C ARG A 200 7.66 -7.87 -17.04
N ILE A 201 7.34 -7.10 -18.08
CA ILE A 201 6.38 -5.98 -18.02
C ILE A 201 5.01 -6.50 -17.57
N TYR A 202 4.55 -7.61 -18.14
CA TYR A 202 3.29 -8.25 -17.75
C TYR A 202 3.29 -8.65 -16.27
N GLN A 203 4.36 -9.30 -15.78
CA GLN A 203 4.44 -9.68 -14.36
C GLN A 203 4.41 -8.46 -13.42
N VAL A 204 5.11 -7.38 -13.78
CA VAL A 204 5.08 -6.13 -13.00
C VAL A 204 3.68 -5.55 -13.00
N GLY A 205 3.03 -5.42 -14.17
CA GLY A 205 1.67 -4.89 -14.27
C GLY A 205 0.65 -5.72 -13.49
N LEU A 206 0.76 -7.05 -13.55
CA LEU A 206 -0.11 -7.96 -12.78
C LEU A 206 0.07 -7.78 -11.28
N LYS A 207 1.32 -7.67 -10.81
CA LYS A 207 1.65 -7.43 -9.40
C LYS A 207 1.16 -6.05 -8.93
N THR A 208 1.36 -5.01 -9.74
CA THR A 208 0.84 -3.66 -9.45
C THR A 208 -0.67 -3.66 -9.28
N LEU A 209 -1.41 -4.27 -10.22
CA LEU A 209 -2.86 -4.35 -10.11
C LEU A 209 -3.30 -5.16 -8.88
N ALA A 210 -2.65 -6.29 -8.60
CA ALA A 210 -2.97 -7.10 -7.43
C ALA A 210 -2.83 -6.33 -6.11
N ASP A 211 -1.76 -5.54 -5.97
CA ASP A 211 -1.50 -4.77 -4.75
C ASP A 211 -2.46 -3.58 -4.58
N CYS A 212 -2.94 -3.00 -5.68
CA CYS A 212 -3.99 -1.97 -5.69
C CYS A 212 -5.41 -2.53 -5.48
N MET A 213 -5.64 -3.82 -5.75
CA MET A 213 -6.92 -4.48 -5.48
C MET A 213 -7.08 -4.82 -4.00
N GLN A 214 -7.86 -4.00 -3.28
CA GLN A 214 -8.11 -4.12 -1.84
C GLN A 214 -9.63 -4.18 -1.60
N ASP A 215 -10.15 -3.45 -0.61
CA ASP A 215 -11.62 -3.27 -0.38
C ASP A 215 -12.30 -2.56 -1.57
N VAL A 216 -11.48 -1.84 -2.36
CA VAL A 216 -11.77 -1.13 -3.62
C VAL A 216 -10.55 -1.25 -4.53
N PHE A 217 -10.63 -0.74 -5.76
CA PHE A 217 -9.43 -0.45 -6.55
C PHE A 217 -8.79 0.83 -6.01
N GLU A 218 -7.74 0.69 -5.20
CA GLU A 218 -6.96 1.82 -4.70
C GLU A 218 -6.08 2.39 -5.84
N ASP A 219 -5.89 3.70 -5.87
CA ASP A 219 -4.93 4.37 -6.77
C ASP A 219 -3.49 3.94 -6.47
N GLY A 220 -3.15 3.85 -5.18
CA GLY A 220 -1.84 3.41 -4.72
C GLY A 220 -1.88 2.92 -3.27
N PRO A 221 -1.28 1.76 -2.96
CA PRO A 221 -1.37 1.12 -1.64
C PRO A 221 -0.56 1.83 -0.55
N LYS A 222 0.49 2.58 -0.90
CA LYS A 222 1.16 3.50 0.03
C LYS A 222 0.29 4.72 0.29
N ARG A 223 -0.13 5.35 -0.79
CA ARG A 223 -0.85 6.62 -0.89
C ARG A 223 -1.47 6.69 -2.30
N ASP A 224 -2.71 7.16 -2.47
CA ASP A 224 -3.62 7.70 -1.44
C ASP A 224 -4.47 6.63 -0.72
N ARG A 225 -4.34 5.35 -1.11
CA ARG A 225 -5.17 4.24 -0.63
C ARG A 225 -6.66 4.47 -0.90
N ARG A 226 -6.98 5.12 -2.02
CA ARG A 226 -8.31 5.68 -2.26
C ARG A 226 -8.84 5.29 -3.63
N LEU A 227 -10.16 5.18 -3.72
CA LEU A 227 -10.85 4.90 -4.97
C LEU A 227 -11.02 6.20 -5.76
N TRP A 228 -10.27 6.32 -6.85
CA TRP A 228 -10.38 7.42 -7.81
C TRP A 228 -11.02 6.92 -9.12
N LEU A 229 -11.93 7.70 -9.71
CA LEU A 229 -12.75 7.24 -10.82
C LEU A 229 -11.98 7.07 -12.14
N GLY A 230 -11.00 7.94 -12.40
CA GLY A 230 -10.10 7.79 -13.55
C GLY A 230 -9.24 6.54 -13.46
N ASP A 231 -8.63 6.31 -12.29
CA ASP A 231 -7.82 5.14 -11.97
C ASP A 231 -8.66 3.85 -12.05
N LEU A 232 -9.88 3.87 -11.49
CA LEU A 232 -10.83 2.76 -11.56
C LEU A 232 -11.05 2.29 -13.00
N ARG A 233 -11.22 3.20 -13.95
CA ARG A 233 -11.47 2.84 -15.35
C ARG A 233 -10.32 2.01 -15.92
N LEU A 234 -9.09 2.46 -15.72
CA LEU A 234 -7.89 1.77 -16.23
C LEU A 234 -7.67 0.44 -15.52
N GLN A 235 -7.85 0.42 -14.20
CA GLN A 235 -7.73 -0.79 -13.39
C GLN A 235 -8.80 -1.82 -13.77
N ALA A 236 -10.03 -1.39 -14.07
CA ALA A 236 -11.11 -2.28 -14.52
C ALA A 236 -10.76 -2.97 -15.85
N LEU A 237 -10.25 -2.22 -16.84
CA LEU A 237 -9.82 -2.79 -18.13
C LEU A 237 -8.69 -3.82 -17.95
N ALA A 238 -7.69 -3.51 -17.13
CA ALA A 238 -6.61 -4.45 -16.82
C ALA A 238 -7.13 -5.67 -16.04
N ASN A 239 -8.08 -5.47 -15.13
CA ASN A 239 -8.73 -6.52 -14.36
C ASN A 239 -9.47 -7.50 -15.28
N TYR A 240 -10.28 -7.04 -16.24
CA TYR A 240 -10.98 -7.94 -17.17
C TYR A 240 -10.03 -8.83 -17.98
N ALA A 241 -8.84 -8.32 -18.29
CA ALA A 241 -7.81 -9.08 -18.99
C ALA A 241 -7.02 -10.05 -18.09
N THR A 242 -7.15 -9.95 -16.76
CA THR A 242 -6.29 -10.68 -15.81
C THR A 242 -7.09 -11.43 -14.73
N PHE A 243 -7.46 -10.76 -13.63
CA PHE A 243 -8.16 -11.35 -12.48
C PHE A 243 -9.66 -11.54 -12.70
N ASP A 244 -10.22 -10.76 -13.62
CA ASP A 244 -11.62 -10.73 -14.02
C ASP A 244 -12.60 -10.64 -12.84
N ASN A 245 -12.24 -9.87 -11.81
CA ASN A 245 -13.07 -9.66 -10.63
C ASN A 245 -14.11 -8.57 -10.93
N LYS A 246 -15.23 -8.97 -11.52
CA LYS A 246 -16.32 -8.05 -11.87
C LYS A 246 -17.02 -7.49 -10.64
N GLU A 247 -17.12 -8.26 -9.55
CA GLU A 247 -17.78 -7.88 -8.31
C GLU A 247 -17.09 -6.64 -7.70
N LEU A 248 -15.75 -6.60 -7.70
CA LEU A 248 -15.02 -5.43 -7.22
C LEU A 248 -15.28 -4.18 -8.07
N VAL A 249 -15.41 -4.32 -9.40
CA VAL A 249 -15.77 -3.19 -10.27
C VAL A 249 -17.20 -2.70 -9.98
N ARG A 250 -18.15 -3.64 -9.82
CA ARG A 250 -19.54 -3.33 -9.44
C ARG A 250 -19.59 -2.56 -8.13
N ARG A 251 -18.88 -3.03 -7.10
CA ARG A 251 -18.76 -2.32 -5.82
C ARG A 251 -18.31 -0.88 -6.01
N CYS A 252 -17.24 -0.67 -6.77
CA CYS A 252 -16.69 0.66 -6.99
C CYS A 252 -17.66 1.58 -7.74
N LEU A 253 -18.37 1.09 -8.76
CA LEU A 253 -19.41 1.86 -9.46
C LEU A 253 -20.57 2.22 -8.53
N TYR A 254 -21.06 1.27 -7.72
CA TYR A 254 -22.13 1.56 -6.75
C TYR A 254 -21.72 2.59 -5.70
N LEU A 255 -20.47 2.59 -5.24
CA LEU A 255 -19.96 3.62 -4.32
C LEU A 255 -20.04 5.02 -4.93
N PHE A 256 -19.63 5.19 -6.19
CA PHE A 256 -19.74 6.48 -6.87
C PHE A 256 -21.20 6.89 -7.14
N ALA A 257 -22.03 5.95 -7.59
CA ALA A 257 -23.45 6.21 -7.89
C ALA A 257 -24.26 6.53 -6.64
N GLY A 258 -23.98 5.84 -5.52
CA GLY A 258 -24.71 5.98 -4.27
C GLY A 258 -24.38 7.23 -3.45
N MET A 259 -23.38 8.02 -3.87
CA MET A 259 -22.87 9.17 -3.09
C MET A 259 -22.73 10.44 -3.93
N THR A 260 -23.68 10.70 -4.83
CA THR A 260 -23.68 11.91 -5.65
C THR A 260 -24.06 13.16 -4.86
N THR A 261 -23.72 14.31 -5.40
CA THR A 261 -24.29 15.59 -4.94
C THR A 261 -25.79 15.67 -5.26
N VAL A 262 -26.51 16.57 -4.58
CA VAL A 262 -27.96 16.79 -4.82
C VAL A 262 -28.29 17.22 -6.25
N ASP A 263 -27.33 17.83 -6.97
CA ASP A 263 -27.45 18.18 -8.40
C ASP A 263 -26.90 17.09 -9.34
N GLY A 264 -26.55 15.92 -8.81
CA GLY A 264 -26.21 14.71 -9.58
C GLY A 264 -24.75 14.59 -10.02
N LYS A 265 -23.85 15.45 -9.53
CA LYS A 265 -22.41 15.31 -9.82
C LYS A 265 -21.80 14.15 -9.04
N ILE A 266 -20.93 13.42 -9.72
CA ILE A 266 -20.13 12.34 -9.16
C ILE A 266 -18.77 12.91 -8.73
N SER A 267 -18.36 12.64 -7.49
CA SER A 267 -17.05 13.03 -6.96
C SER A 267 -15.92 12.35 -7.73
N ALA A 268 -14.76 12.99 -7.79
CA ALA A 268 -13.58 12.43 -8.45
C ALA A 268 -13.05 11.18 -7.71
N ASN A 269 -13.24 11.12 -6.40
CA ASN A 269 -12.84 10.02 -5.55
C ASN A 269 -13.77 9.85 -4.34
N VAL A 270 -13.68 8.69 -3.68
CA VAL A 270 -14.48 8.35 -2.50
C VAL A 270 -13.65 7.64 -1.44
N PHE A 271 -14.02 7.84 -0.18
CA PHE A 271 -13.49 7.15 0.99
C PHE A 271 -14.45 6.02 1.39
N VAL A 272 -13.89 4.92 1.92
CA VAL A 272 -14.68 3.77 2.41
C VAL A 272 -14.40 3.44 3.89
N LYS A 273 -13.58 4.24 4.57
CA LYS A 273 -13.22 4.09 5.99
C LYS A 273 -13.20 5.44 6.69
N PRO A 274 -13.69 5.54 7.95
CA PRO A 274 -14.41 4.48 8.69
C PRO A 274 -15.83 4.25 8.17
N LYS A 275 -16.30 5.06 7.22
CA LYS A 275 -17.58 4.96 6.53
C LYS A 275 -17.41 5.39 5.07
N ASN A 276 -18.39 5.06 4.24
CA ASN A 276 -18.44 5.54 2.87
C ASN A 276 -18.73 7.04 2.86
N ILE A 277 -17.82 7.83 2.27
CA ILE A 277 -17.92 9.30 2.20
C ILE A 277 -17.40 9.72 0.82
N PRO A 278 -18.17 10.47 0.02
CA PRO A 278 -17.67 11.05 -1.21
C PRO A 278 -16.74 12.23 -0.90
N ASP A 279 -15.71 12.41 -1.72
CA ASP A 279 -14.86 13.59 -1.61
C ASP A 279 -15.59 14.83 -2.16
N ASP A 280 -15.18 16.01 -1.72
CA ASP A 280 -15.70 17.28 -2.21
C ASP A 280 -14.96 17.81 -3.45
N THR A 281 -14.08 16.97 -4.02
CA THR A 281 -13.35 17.21 -5.27
C THR A 281 -14.16 16.76 -6.49
N PHE A 282 -14.32 17.67 -7.47
CA PHE A 282 -14.95 17.35 -8.75
C PHE A 282 -13.99 17.64 -9.91
N LEU A 283 -13.81 16.63 -10.76
CA LEU A 283 -13.08 16.72 -12.02
C LEU A 283 -14.04 16.31 -13.13
N PHE A 284 -14.16 17.17 -14.15
CA PHE A 284 -15.17 17.02 -15.20
C PHE A 284 -15.02 15.68 -15.93
N GLU A 285 -13.80 15.36 -16.33
CA GLU A 285 -13.46 14.12 -17.03
C GLU A 285 -13.65 12.88 -16.16
N TYR A 286 -13.36 12.97 -14.85
CA TYR A 286 -13.59 11.85 -13.93
C TYR A 286 -15.08 11.52 -13.84
N SER A 287 -15.94 12.53 -13.70
CA SER A 287 -17.39 12.31 -13.69
C SER A 287 -17.88 11.65 -14.98
N LEU A 288 -17.33 12.00 -16.14
CA LEU A 288 -17.68 11.37 -17.42
C LEU A 288 -17.16 9.93 -17.53
N PHE A 289 -16.04 9.60 -16.88
CA PHE A 289 -15.53 8.23 -16.85
C PHE A 289 -16.46 7.25 -16.13
N PHE A 290 -17.41 7.71 -15.30
CA PHE A 290 -18.45 6.82 -14.79
C PHE A 290 -19.19 6.10 -15.92
N ILE A 291 -19.59 6.84 -16.96
CA ILE A 291 -20.32 6.30 -18.11
C ILE A 291 -19.44 5.31 -18.87
N SER A 292 -18.17 5.65 -19.10
CA SER A 292 -17.24 4.76 -19.79
C SER A 292 -16.96 3.49 -19.00
N THR A 293 -16.74 3.59 -17.69
CA THR A 293 -16.49 2.42 -16.83
C THR A 293 -17.72 1.50 -16.75
N LEU A 294 -18.93 2.08 -16.67
CA LEU A 294 -20.17 1.30 -16.71
C LEU A 294 -20.38 0.61 -18.07
N TYR A 295 -20.08 1.31 -19.17
CA TYR A 295 -20.09 0.72 -20.52
C TYR A 295 -19.08 -0.43 -20.62
N ASP A 296 -17.82 -0.20 -20.24
CA ASP A 296 -16.74 -1.19 -20.30
C ASP A 296 -17.08 -2.43 -19.44
N LEU A 297 -17.72 -2.25 -18.27
CA LEU A 297 -18.22 -3.35 -17.45
C LEU A 297 -19.30 -4.17 -18.18
N ASN A 298 -20.26 -3.52 -18.82
CA ASN A 298 -21.32 -4.23 -19.54
C ASN A 298 -20.78 -4.93 -20.81
N GLU A 299 -19.77 -4.37 -21.48
CA GLU A 299 -19.13 -5.03 -22.62
C GLU A 299 -18.35 -6.28 -22.18
N ALA A 300 -17.60 -6.19 -21.08
CA ALA A 300 -16.85 -7.32 -20.54
C ALA A 300 -17.77 -8.39 -19.93
N HIS A 301 -18.85 -7.96 -19.24
CA HIS A 301 -19.80 -8.82 -18.55
C HIS A 301 -21.24 -8.35 -18.78
N PRO A 302 -21.88 -8.72 -19.92
CA PRO A 302 -23.20 -8.23 -20.29
C PRO A 302 -24.26 -8.46 -19.22
N ASP A 303 -24.78 -7.35 -18.69
CA ASP A 303 -25.82 -7.33 -17.68
C ASP A 303 -26.57 -6.00 -17.74
N ILE A 304 -27.62 -5.95 -18.55
CA ILE A 304 -28.38 -4.71 -18.73
C ILE A 304 -29.11 -4.25 -17.45
N LYS A 305 -29.21 -5.10 -16.41
CA LYS A 305 -29.85 -4.70 -15.16
C LYS A 305 -29.01 -3.68 -14.42
N ILE A 306 -27.70 -3.92 -14.27
CA ILE A 306 -26.79 -2.96 -13.60
C ILE A 306 -26.69 -1.62 -14.33
N VAL A 307 -26.95 -1.59 -15.64
CA VAL A 307 -26.96 -0.34 -16.42
C VAL A 307 -28.25 0.46 -16.21
N LYS A 308 -29.35 -0.23 -15.86
CA LYS A 308 -30.66 0.39 -15.62
C LYS A 308 -30.86 0.85 -14.18
N GLU A 309 -30.22 0.14 -13.24
CA GLU A 309 -30.09 0.53 -11.83
C GLU A 309 -29.29 1.83 -11.72
#